data_AF-A0A9W9WMY6-F1
#
_entry.id   AF-A0A9W9WMY6-F1
#
_cell.length_a   1.000
_cell.length_b   1.000
_cell.length_c   1.000
_cell.angle_alpha   90.00
_cell.angle_beta   90.00
_cell.angle_gamma   90.00
#
_symmetry.space_group_name_H-M   'P 1'
#
loop_
_entity.id
_entity.type
_entity.pdbx_description
1 polymer ?
#
loop_
_entity_poly.entity_id
_entity_poly.type
_entity_poly.pdbx_seq_one_letter_code
_entity_poly.pdbx_strand_id
1 'polypeptide(L)'
;MLRASAKPAVFAVKELSEVMMEAIIHDKAGFVSTLLFHGFPTSPSYAQEATLHKAKAALTCFINEGWDINEPVSEVQPPVLGYAVKDEQMTSWLLDHGANPNKRCGIDCIPLSYAVQLAPISVIELMLSHGGDVSKGQLLQYAIFRDTDVNEVITMLVDRGAPLNAAMHEDGHTLMRFWPMSLRTPLHIAAELGRTDAIRYLVNLGADTSVKDANGRTVAELAQQLNQTEVVRLLGSKL
;
A
#
# COMPACT_ATOMS: atom_id res chain seq x y z
N MET A 1 6.00 53.25 -9.88
CA MET A 1 4.70 52.68 -9.45
C MET A 1 4.96 51.27 -8.92
N LEU A 2 5.15 51.14 -7.60
CA LEU A 2 5.26 49.84 -6.94
C LEU A 2 3.84 49.36 -6.61
N ARG A 3 3.36 48.31 -7.29
CA ARG A 3 2.13 47.63 -6.91
C ARG A 3 2.44 46.74 -5.70
N ALA A 4 2.00 47.16 -4.53
CA ALA A 4 1.88 46.28 -3.38
C ALA A 4 0.76 45.26 -3.67
N SER A 5 1.11 43.98 -3.83
CA SER A 5 0.10 42.91 -3.84
C SER A 5 -0.34 42.68 -2.40
N ALA A 6 -1.45 43.30 -2.02
CA ALA A 6 -2.13 42.97 -0.77
C ALA A 6 -2.59 41.51 -0.83
N LYS A 7 -2.18 40.67 0.13
CA LYS A 7 -2.75 39.34 0.31
C LYS A 7 -4.23 39.51 0.71
N PRO A 8 -5.20 38.90 0.01
CA PRO A 8 -6.61 39.04 0.36
C PRO A 8 -6.97 38.23 1.62
N ALA A 9 -8.10 38.60 2.20
CA ALA A 9 -8.60 38.16 3.50
C ALA A 9 -8.70 36.63 3.66
N VAL A 10 -8.48 36.19 4.90
CA VAL A 10 -8.61 34.80 5.35
C VAL A 10 -10.10 34.44 5.33
N PHE A 11 -10.55 33.74 4.29
CA PHE A 11 -11.84 33.05 4.29
C PHE A 11 -11.86 32.03 5.44
N ALA A 12 -13.02 31.80 6.06
CA ALA A 12 -13.14 30.77 7.09
C ALA A 12 -12.80 29.40 6.45
N VAL A 13 -11.65 28.84 6.83
CA VAL A 13 -11.00 27.70 6.17
C VAL A 13 -11.91 26.47 5.99
N LYS A 14 -12.94 26.32 6.85
CA LYS A 14 -13.92 25.23 6.75
C LYS A 14 -14.86 25.30 5.53
N GLU A 15 -15.27 26.50 5.11
CA GLU A 15 -16.22 26.62 3.99
C GLU A 15 -15.56 26.27 2.65
N LEU A 16 -14.28 26.64 2.49
CA LEU A 16 -13.54 26.35 1.26
C LEU A 16 -13.04 24.91 1.16
N SER A 17 -12.88 24.19 2.29
CA SER A 17 -12.50 22.77 2.22
C SER A 17 -13.56 21.89 1.59
N GLU A 18 -14.84 22.16 1.84
CA GLU A 18 -15.96 21.43 1.21
C GLU A 18 -16.06 21.78 -0.27
N VAL A 19 -15.90 23.06 -0.62
CA VAL A 19 -15.88 23.52 -2.02
C VAL A 19 -14.73 22.88 -2.79
N MET A 20 -13.54 22.79 -2.18
CA MET A 20 -12.38 22.11 -2.76
C MET A 20 -12.67 20.63 -3.00
N MET A 21 -13.22 19.94 -1.99
CA MET A 21 -13.61 18.53 -2.09
C MET A 21 -14.61 18.29 -3.22
N GLU A 22 -15.68 19.08 -3.29
CA GLU A 22 -16.70 18.95 -4.33
C GLU A 22 -16.12 19.21 -5.73
N ALA A 23 -15.24 20.21 -5.84
CA ALA A 23 -14.52 20.49 -7.08
C ALA A 23 -13.63 19.32 -7.50
N ILE A 24 -12.96 18.65 -6.56
CA ILE A 24 -12.14 17.45 -6.81
C ILE A 24 -13.02 16.28 -7.27
N ILE A 25 -14.09 15.96 -6.51
CA ILE A 25 -14.99 14.83 -6.78
C ILE A 25 -15.58 14.92 -8.20
N HIS A 26 -15.82 16.14 -8.69
CA HIS A 26 -16.36 16.40 -10.02
C HIS A 26 -15.32 16.84 -11.07
N ASP A 27 -14.03 16.67 -10.79
CA ASP A 27 -12.88 17.00 -11.63
C ASP A 27 -12.93 18.42 -12.23
N LYS A 28 -13.38 19.39 -11.43
CA LYS A 28 -13.52 20.81 -11.79
C LYS A 28 -12.20 21.56 -11.66
N ALA A 29 -11.26 21.27 -12.57
CA ALA A 29 -9.92 21.85 -12.59
C ALA A 29 -9.86 23.40 -12.50
N GLY A 30 -10.84 24.11 -13.09
CA GLY A 30 -10.90 25.57 -13.00
C GLY A 30 -11.11 26.08 -11.57
N PHE A 31 -11.97 25.43 -10.79
CA PHE A 31 -12.18 25.77 -9.38
C PHE A 31 -10.97 25.36 -8.54
N VAL A 32 -10.45 24.15 -8.77
CA VAL A 32 -9.25 23.64 -8.08
C VAL A 32 -8.07 24.59 -8.27
N SER A 33 -7.71 24.92 -9.51
CA SER A 33 -6.61 25.85 -9.82
C SER A 33 -6.82 27.24 -9.23
N THR A 34 -8.05 27.77 -9.24
CA THR A 34 -8.37 29.07 -8.63
C THR A 34 -8.12 29.04 -7.12
N LEU A 35 -8.55 27.99 -6.42
CA LEU A 35 -8.35 27.86 -4.98
C LEU A 35 -6.86 27.75 -4.63
N LEU A 36 -6.10 26.93 -5.37
CA LEU A 36 -4.66 26.79 -5.17
C LEU A 36 -3.91 28.11 -5.42
N PHE A 37 -4.26 28.82 -6.51
CA PHE A 37 -3.69 30.14 -6.84
C PHE A 37 -3.88 31.16 -5.71
N HIS A 38 -4.98 31.07 -4.97
CA HIS A 38 -5.28 31.91 -3.81
C HIS A 38 -4.65 31.41 -2.50
N GLY A 39 -3.77 30.41 -2.55
CA GLY A 39 -3.03 29.89 -1.40
C GLY A 39 -3.79 28.85 -0.58
N PHE A 40 -4.87 28.27 -1.11
CA PHE A 40 -5.48 27.11 -0.50
C PHE A 40 -4.53 25.90 -0.63
N PRO A 41 -4.25 25.15 0.45
CA PRO A 41 -3.22 24.14 0.43
C PRO A 41 -3.64 22.91 -0.38
N THR A 42 -2.67 22.27 -1.03
CA THR A 42 -2.79 20.85 -1.35
C THR A 42 -2.74 20.04 -0.06
N SER A 43 -3.37 18.87 -0.04
CA SER A 43 -3.21 17.91 1.06
C SER A 43 -3.19 16.48 0.53
N PRO A 44 -2.55 15.54 1.25
CA PRO A 44 -2.59 14.14 0.87
C PRO A 44 -4.02 13.57 0.82
N SER A 45 -4.93 14.07 1.67
CA SER A 45 -6.34 13.68 1.62
C SER A 45 -7.04 14.14 0.35
N TYR A 46 -6.79 15.37 -0.13
CA TYR A 46 -7.34 15.84 -1.40
C TYR A 46 -6.79 15.05 -2.59
N ALA A 47 -5.50 14.71 -2.58
CA ALA A 47 -4.91 13.90 -3.63
C ALA A 47 -5.43 12.45 -3.61
N GLN A 48 -5.66 11.88 -2.42
CA GLN A 48 -6.30 10.57 -2.26
C GLN A 48 -7.71 10.59 -2.86
N GLU A 49 -8.53 11.57 -2.51
CA GLU A 49 -9.90 11.71 -3.00
C GLU A 49 -9.94 11.94 -4.51
N ALA A 50 -9.07 12.80 -5.03
CA ALA A 50 -8.91 12.99 -6.47
C ALA A 50 -8.54 11.66 -7.18
N THR A 51 -7.72 10.83 -6.55
CA THR A 51 -7.35 9.52 -7.08
C THR A 51 -8.53 8.55 -7.09
N LEU A 52 -9.28 8.46 -5.99
CA LEU A 52 -10.46 7.59 -5.87
C LEU A 52 -11.56 7.97 -6.87
N HIS A 53 -11.70 9.27 -7.14
CA HIS A 53 -12.66 9.83 -8.11
C HIS A 53 -12.10 9.94 -9.54
N LYS A 54 -10.87 9.49 -9.79
CA LYS A 54 -10.20 9.53 -11.11
C LYS A 54 -10.10 10.95 -11.70
N ALA A 55 -10.02 11.95 -10.83
CA ALA A 55 -9.98 13.37 -11.15
C ALA A 55 -8.59 13.81 -11.63
N LYS A 56 -8.21 13.37 -12.84
CA LYS A 56 -6.88 13.60 -13.43
C LYS A 56 -6.61 15.09 -13.66
N ALA A 57 -7.64 15.88 -13.98
CA ALA A 57 -7.46 17.32 -14.20
C ALA A 57 -7.17 18.04 -12.88
N ALA A 58 -7.85 17.68 -11.79
CA ALA A 58 -7.55 18.16 -10.44
C ALA A 58 -6.13 17.78 -9.98
N LEU A 59 -5.71 16.53 -10.17
CA LEU A 59 -4.34 16.09 -9.86
C LEU A 59 -3.29 16.82 -10.69
N THR A 60 -3.59 17.11 -11.96
CA THR A 60 -2.71 17.94 -12.80
C THR A 60 -2.52 19.33 -12.20
N CYS A 61 -3.58 19.95 -11.66
CA CYS A 61 -3.45 21.19 -10.92
C CYS A 61 -2.55 21.05 -9.69
N PHE A 62 -2.63 19.94 -8.95
CA PHE A 62 -1.76 19.71 -7.77
C PHE A 62 -0.29 19.59 -8.18
N ILE A 63 0.00 18.82 -9.23
CA ILE A 63 1.36 18.65 -9.76
C ILE A 63 1.95 20.01 -10.18
N ASN A 64 1.15 20.86 -10.86
CA ASN A 64 1.58 22.19 -11.29
C ASN A 64 1.92 23.13 -10.12
N GLU A 65 1.28 22.93 -8.97
CA GLU A 65 1.53 23.68 -7.73
C GLU A 65 2.61 23.03 -6.84
N GLY A 66 3.29 21.99 -7.35
CA GLY A 66 4.42 21.35 -6.67
C GLY A 66 4.04 20.31 -5.61
N TRP A 67 2.84 19.76 -5.65
CA TRP A 67 2.46 18.61 -4.82
C TRP A 67 3.41 17.43 -5.06
N ASP A 68 3.92 16.85 -3.97
CA ASP A 68 4.71 15.62 -4.03
C ASP A 68 3.79 14.39 -4.19
N ILE A 69 3.73 13.86 -5.40
CA ILE A 69 2.97 12.64 -5.75
C ILE A 69 3.39 11.41 -4.92
N ASN A 70 4.58 11.45 -4.31
CA ASN A 70 5.15 10.39 -3.48
C ASN A 70 4.99 10.65 -1.98
N GLU A 71 4.31 11.72 -1.57
CA GLU A 71 3.98 11.92 -0.16
C GLU A 71 3.01 10.83 0.32
N PRO A 72 3.32 10.09 1.39
CA PRO A 72 2.37 9.15 1.99
C PRO A 72 1.12 9.86 2.47
N VAL A 73 -0.06 9.22 2.33
CA VAL A 73 -1.31 9.80 2.83
C VAL A 73 -1.28 9.99 4.35
N SER A 74 -0.64 9.06 5.07
CA SER A 74 -0.34 9.17 6.48
C SER A 74 0.79 8.22 6.88
N GLU A 75 1.18 8.22 8.15
CA GLU A 75 2.18 7.29 8.70
C GLU A 75 1.88 5.80 8.44
N VAL A 76 0.62 5.44 8.24
CA VAL A 76 0.16 4.05 8.04
C VAL A 76 -0.43 3.80 6.66
N GLN A 77 -0.47 4.82 5.80
CA GLN A 77 -1.08 4.75 4.48
C GLN A 77 -0.05 5.14 3.40
N PRO A 78 0.11 4.31 2.36
CA PRO A 78 1.07 4.61 1.31
C PRO A 78 0.67 5.86 0.52
N PRO A 79 1.56 6.38 -0.36
CA PRO A 79 1.19 7.41 -1.32
C PRO A 79 0.00 7.04 -2.18
N VAL A 80 -0.61 8.05 -2.82
CA VAL A 80 -1.91 7.94 -3.51
C VAL A 80 -1.96 6.88 -4.61
N LEU A 81 -0.81 6.49 -5.18
CA LEU A 81 -0.69 5.36 -6.10
C LEU A 81 -1.33 4.08 -5.55
N GLY A 82 -1.24 3.82 -4.24
CA GLY A 82 -1.85 2.65 -3.60
C GLY A 82 -3.39 2.64 -3.66
N TYR A 83 -4.01 3.79 -3.89
CA TYR A 83 -5.47 3.94 -3.98
C TYR A 83 -5.99 3.88 -5.41
N ALA A 84 -5.11 3.99 -6.41
CA ALA A 84 -5.46 3.84 -7.82
C ALA A 84 -5.51 2.38 -8.28
N VAL A 85 -4.99 1.43 -7.50
CA VAL A 85 -4.65 0.06 -7.94
C VAL A 85 -5.83 -0.79 -8.43
N LYS A 86 -7.08 -0.37 -8.20
CA LYS A 86 -8.28 -1.01 -8.76
C LYS A 86 -8.65 -0.49 -10.16
N ASP A 87 -8.01 0.58 -10.60
CA ASP A 87 -8.19 1.20 -11.91
C ASP A 87 -6.84 1.27 -12.64
N GLU A 88 -6.69 0.45 -13.67
CA GLU A 88 -5.45 0.33 -14.43
C GLU A 88 -5.07 1.65 -15.12
N GLN A 89 -6.05 2.40 -15.65
CA GLN A 89 -5.81 3.67 -16.35
C GLN A 89 -5.39 4.80 -15.41
N MET A 90 -5.89 4.78 -14.17
CA MET A 90 -5.50 5.72 -13.13
C MET A 90 -4.13 5.35 -12.57
N THR A 91 -3.86 4.06 -12.39
CA THR A 91 -2.54 3.55 -11.96
C THR A 91 -1.47 3.93 -12.98
N SER A 92 -1.69 3.63 -14.27
CA SER A 92 -0.78 4.03 -15.36
C SER A 92 -0.54 5.52 -15.35
N TRP A 93 -1.60 6.33 -15.25
CA TRP A 93 -1.46 7.79 -15.26
C TRP A 93 -0.58 8.28 -14.11
N LEU A 94 -0.77 7.79 -12.88
CA LEU A 94 0.08 8.19 -11.74
C LEU A 94 1.54 7.75 -11.94
N LEU A 95 1.77 6.54 -12.43
CA LEU A 95 3.12 6.04 -12.73
C LEU A 95 3.81 6.89 -13.81
N ASP A 96 3.09 7.25 -14.87
CA ASP A 96 3.58 8.12 -15.95
C ASP A 96 3.92 9.54 -15.46
N HIS A 97 3.34 9.97 -14.33
CA HIS A 97 3.61 11.25 -13.68
C HIS A 97 4.59 11.14 -12.50
N GLY A 98 5.35 10.04 -12.42
CA GLY A 98 6.45 9.89 -11.47
C GLY A 98 6.06 9.35 -10.09
N ALA A 99 4.87 8.78 -9.95
CA ALA A 99 4.53 8.01 -8.76
C ALA A 99 5.44 6.78 -8.63
N ASN A 100 6.00 6.58 -7.44
CA ASN A 100 6.97 5.54 -7.14
C ASN A 100 6.26 4.33 -6.49
N PRO A 101 6.25 3.14 -7.12
CA PRO A 101 5.60 1.95 -6.55
C PRO A 101 6.22 1.45 -5.24
N ASN A 102 7.45 1.90 -4.93
CA ASN A 102 8.25 1.46 -3.77
C ASN A 102 8.30 2.47 -2.63
N LYS A 103 7.53 3.56 -2.70
CA LYS A 103 7.59 4.61 -1.69
C LYS A 103 6.87 4.18 -0.40
N ARG A 104 7.64 4.00 0.67
CA ARG A 104 7.13 3.52 1.97
C ARG A 104 6.48 4.62 2.81
N CYS A 105 5.41 4.26 3.52
CA CYS A 105 4.98 4.98 4.72
C CYS A 105 5.72 4.45 5.97
N GLY A 106 5.37 4.95 7.16
CA GLY A 106 6.06 4.67 8.42
C GLY A 106 5.99 3.21 8.91
N ILE A 107 5.19 2.36 8.26
CA ILE A 107 5.05 0.92 8.57
C ILE A 107 5.61 0.00 7.48
N ASP A 108 6.43 0.55 6.58
CA ASP A 108 6.99 -0.17 5.43
C ASP A 108 5.93 -0.75 4.49
N CYS A 109 4.73 -0.16 4.48
CA CYS A 109 3.73 -0.38 3.44
C CYS A 109 4.00 0.57 2.27
N ILE A 110 3.98 0.02 1.05
CA ILE A 110 4.22 0.76 -0.22
C ILE A 110 2.98 0.64 -1.12
N PRO A 111 2.83 1.48 -2.17
CA PRO A 111 1.74 1.33 -3.13
C PRO A 111 1.61 -0.08 -3.72
N LEU A 112 2.74 -0.73 -4.02
CA LEU A 112 2.77 -2.10 -4.54
C LEU A 112 2.21 -3.13 -3.52
N SER A 113 2.30 -2.89 -2.21
CA SER A 113 1.66 -3.74 -1.19
C SER A 113 0.15 -3.78 -1.37
N TYR A 114 -0.47 -2.61 -1.61
CA TYR A 114 -1.92 -2.50 -1.84
C TYR A 114 -2.32 -3.15 -3.17
N ALA A 115 -1.51 -2.99 -4.22
CA ALA A 115 -1.76 -3.67 -5.49
C ALA A 115 -1.72 -5.20 -5.31
N VAL A 116 -0.70 -5.71 -4.63
CA VAL A 116 -0.56 -7.14 -4.34
C VAL A 116 -1.74 -7.65 -3.52
N GLN A 117 -2.32 -6.88 -2.60
CA GLN A 117 -3.48 -7.33 -1.83
C GLN A 117 -4.82 -7.22 -2.59
N LEU A 118 -5.01 -6.18 -3.40
CA LEU A 118 -6.35 -5.75 -3.83
C LEU A 118 -6.55 -5.72 -5.35
N ALA A 119 -5.48 -5.65 -6.14
CA ALA A 119 -5.55 -5.38 -7.56
C ALA A 119 -5.56 -6.66 -8.41
N PRO A 120 -6.06 -6.58 -9.66
CA PRO A 120 -5.82 -7.60 -10.67
C PRO A 120 -4.31 -7.79 -10.93
N ILE A 121 -3.96 -8.98 -11.39
CA ILE A 121 -2.58 -9.36 -11.75
C ILE A 121 -1.98 -8.38 -12.77
N SER A 122 -2.76 -7.90 -13.75
CA SER A 122 -2.30 -6.91 -14.75
C SER A 122 -1.77 -5.61 -14.12
N VAL A 123 -2.41 -5.14 -13.05
CA VAL A 123 -1.98 -3.92 -12.35
C VAL A 123 -0.71 -4.17 -11.54
N ILE A 124 -0.56 -5.37 -10.95
CA ILE A 124 0.69 -5.76 -10.28
C ILE A 124 1.83 -5.78 -11.30
N GLU A 125 1.62 -6.39 -12.47
CA GLU A 125 2.60 -6.41 -13.56
C GLU A 125 2.95 -5.02 -14.08
N LEU A 126 1.95 -4.14 -14.22
CA LEU A 126 2.16 -2.74 -14.59
C LEU A 126 3.05 -2.02 -13.58
N MET A 127 2.78 -2.15 -12.28
CA MET A 127 3.60 -1.49 -11.26
C MET A 127 5.03 -2.06 -11.20
N LEU A 128 5.19 -3.37 -11.44
CA LEU A 128 6.50 -4.01 -11.55
C LEU A 128 7.28 -3.53 -12.79
N SER A 129 6.62 -3.35 -13.93
CA SER A 129 7.26 -2.83 -15.15
C SER A 129 7.70 -1.37 -15.00
N HIS A 130 7.05 -0.59 -14.12
CA HIS A 130 7.46 0.75 -13.70
C HIS A 130 8.44 0.76 -12.51
N GLY A 131 9.24 -0.30 -12.35
CA GLY A 131 10.32 -0.36 -11.37
C GLY A 131 9.90 -0.79 -9.97
N GLY A 132 8.73 -1.42 -9.83
CA GLY A 132 8.32 -2.07 -8.60
C GLY A 132 9.33 -3.13 -8.15
N ASP A 133 9.67 -3.12 -6.86
CA ASP A 133 10.71 -3.95 -6.26
C ASP A 133 10.06 -4.99 -5.34
N VAL A 134 10.15 -6.25 -5.73
CA VAL A 134 9.50 -7.35 -5.00
C VAL A 134 10.11 -7.65 -3.62
N SER A 135 11.28 -7.06 -3.33
CA SER A 135 11.94 -7.20 -2.03
C SER A 135 11.45 -6.18 -0.98
N LYS A 136 10.64 -5.20 -1.37
CA LYS A 136 10.14 -4.13 -0.49
C LYS A 136 8.66 -4.30 -0.18
N GLY A 137 8.17 -3.68 0.90
CA GLY A 137 6.72 -3.58 1.08
C GLY A 137 6.03 -4.83 1.60
N GLN A 138 6.80 -5.83 2.05
CA GLN A 138 6.26 -7.06 2.64
C GLN A 138 5.26 -7.77 1.70
N LEU A 139 5.52 -7.77 0.39
CA LEU A 139 4.53 -8.16 -0.63
C LEU A 139 3.98 -9.56 -0.43
N LEU A 140 4.82 -10.54 -0.07
CA LEU A 140 4.36 -11.91 0.15
C LEU A 140 3.37 -12.00 1.31
N GLN A 141 3.53 -11.18 2.35
CA GLN A 141 2.57 -11.09 3.45
C GLN A 141 1.26 -10.47 3.00
N TYR A 142 1.31 -9.40 2.21
CA TYR A 142 0.11 -8.80 1.60
C TYR A 142 -0.62 -9.76 0.65
N ALA A 143 0.11 -10.62 -0.07
CA ALA A 143 -0.47 -11.63 -0.96
C ALA A 143 -1.34 -12.64 -0.21
N ILE A 144 -1.01 -12.97 1.06
CA ILE A 144 -1.80 -13.91 1.87
C ILE A 144 -3.21 -13.38 2.18
N PHE A 145 -3.39 -12.06 2.22
CA PHE A 145 -4.69 -11.44 2.48
C PHE A 145 -5.61 -11.38 1.25
N ARG A 146 -5.15 -11.76 0.04
CA ARG A 146 -5.99 -11.78 -1.16
C ARG A 146 -7.10 -12.83 -1.06
N ASP A 147 -8.25 -12.57 -1.67
CA ASP A 147 -9.33 -13.56 -1.73
C ASP A 147 -9.19 -14.56 -2.88
N THR A 148 -8.58 -14.14 -3.99
CA THR A 148 -8.37 -14.96 -5.19
C THR A 148 -6.91 -14.91 -5.66
N ASP A 149 -6.52 -15.91 -6.45
CA ASP A 149 -5.26 -15.96 -7.19
C ASP A 149 -4.00 -15.85 -6.30
N VAL A 150 -4.15 -16.20 -5.01
CA VAL A 150 -3.09 -16.11 -3.99
C VAL A 150 -1.82 -16.82 -4.46
N ASN A 151 -1.95 -18.05 -4.94
CA ASN A 151 -0.81 -18.87 -5.38
C ASN A 151 -0.14 -18.30 -6.64
N GLU A 152 -0.92 -17.77 -7.57
CA GLU A 152 -0.41 -17.15 -8.80
C GLU A 152 0.40 -15.89 -8.48
N VAL A 153 -0.12 -15.03 -7.59
CA VAL A 153 0.60 -13.84 -7.12
C VAL A 153 1.84 -14.21 -6.32
N ILE A 154 1.78 -15.21 -5.43
CA ILE A 154 2.97 -15.71 -4.71
C ILE A 154 4.04 -16.18 -5.71
N THR A 155 3.66 -16.96 -6.72
CA THR A 155 4.58 -17.44 -7.76
C THR A 155 5.22 -16.28 -8.50
N MET A 156 4.41 -15.33 -8.97
CA MET A 156 4.90 -14.14 -9.68
C MET A 156 5.97 -13.39 -8.88
N LEU A 157 5.75 -13.23 -7.57
CA LEU A 157 6.66 -12.52 -6.66
C LEU A 157 7.92 -13.33 -6.40
N VAL A 158 7.81 -14.62 -6.09
CA VAL A 158 8.94 -15.52 -5.80
C VAL A 158 9.84 -15.68 -7.03
N ASP A 159 9.26 -15.88 -8.22
CA ASP A 159 10.00 -15.99 -9.48
C ASP A 159 10.80 -14.71 -9.81
N ARG A 160 10.36 -13.57 -9.28
CA ARG A 160 11.05 -12.28 -9.38
C ARG A 160 12.03 -12.01 -8.24
N GLY A 161 12.22 -12.96 -7.33
CA GLY A 161 13.18 -12.88 -6.22
C GLY A 161 12.62 -12.30 -4.92
N ALA A 162 11.30 -12.30 -4.72
CA ALA A 162 10.73 -11.91 -3.42
C ALA A 162 11.24 -12.84 -2.31
N PRO A 163 11.66 -12.30 -1.15
CA PRO A 163 12.25 -13.10 -0.09
C PRO A 163 11.18 -13.93 0.63
N LEU A 164 11.12 -15.23 0.33
CA LEU A 164 10.09 -16.16 0.82
C LEU A 164 9.94 -16.20 2.35
N ASN A 165 11.06 -16.05 3.05
CA ASN A 165 11.14 -16.14 4.51
C ASN A 165 11.31 -14.78 5.21
N ALA A 166 11.20 -13.65 4.49
CA ALA A 166 11.31 -12.33 5.10
C ALA A 166 10.24 -12.14 6.17
N ALA A 167 10.60 -11.46 7.25
CA ALA A 167 9.73 -11.21 8.37
C ALA A 167 9.16 -9.78 8.28
N MET A 168 7.87 -9.59 8.60
CA MET A 168 7.27 -8.26 8.60
C MET A 168 7.95 -7.33 9.60
N HIS A 169 8.12 -6.07 9.22
CA HIS A 169 8.64 -5.03 10.10
C HIS A 169 9.98 -5.40 10.73
N GLU A 170 10.90 -6.04 9.99
CA GLU A 170 12.23 -6.38 10.51
C GLU A 170 13.08 -5.12 10.80
N ASP A 171 12.68 -3.96 10.29
CA ASP A 171 13.37 -2.70 10.56
C ASP A 171 13.05 -2.12 11.95
N GLY A 172 14.07 -1.58 12.61
CA GLY A 172 13.99 -1.13 14.01
C GLY A 172 12.90 -0.11 14.30
N HIS A 173 12.52 0.71 13.31
CA HIS A 173 11.52 1.76 13.48
C HIS A 173 10.10 1.20 13.61
N THR A 174 9.72 0.24 12.76
CA THR A 174 8.36 -0.33 12.79
C THR A 174 8.23 -1.41 13.87
N LEU A 175 9.31 -2.12 14.20
CA LEU A 175 9.38 -3.08 15.33
C LEU A 175 8.85 -2.47 16.64
N MET A 176 9.29 -1.26 17.00
CA MET A 176 8.94 -0.68 18.31
C MET A 176 7.45 -0.32 18.43
N ARG A 177 6.79 -0.02 17.30
CA ARG A 177 5.37 0.37 17.26
C ARG A 177 4.43 -0.80 17.10
N PHE A 178 4.85 -1.86 16.41
CA PHE A 178 4.03 -3.02 16.08
C PHE A 178 4.61 -4.35 16.59
N TRP A 179 5.47 -4.30 17.64
CA TRP A 179 6.17 -5.46 18.20
C TRP A 179 5.35 -6.75 18.26
N PRO A 180 4.10 -6.76 18.80
CA PRO A 180 3.33 -8.00 18.95
C PRO A 180 2.95 -8.66 17.61
N MET A 181 2.90 -7.88 16.53
CA MET A 181 2.56 -8.31 15.17
C MET A 181 3.77 -8.34 14.24
N SER A 182 4.95 -7.95 14.74
CA SER A 182 6.18 -7.91 13.97
C SER A 182 6.87 -9.29 13.85
N LEU A 183 7.83 -9.37 12.94
CA LEU A 183 8.62 -10.56 12.61
C LEU A 183 7.79 -11.76 12.12
N ARG A 184 6.60 -11.53 11.57
CA ARG A 184 5.78 -12.58 10.96
C ARG A 184 6.19 -12.82 9.51
N THR A 185 6.55 -14.07 9.19
CA THR A 185 6.73 -14.51 7.79
C THR A 185 5.38 -14.72 7.10
N PRO A 186 5.32 -14.87 5.77
CA PRO A 186 4.08 -15.21 5.06
C PRO A 186 3.41 -16.47 5.63
N LEU A 187 4.20 -17.46 6.07
CA LEU A 187 3.68 -18.66 6.73
C LEU A 187 2.99 -18.37 8.07
N HIS A 188 3.54 -17.48 8.90
CA HIS A 188 2.91 -17.11 10.17
C HIS A 188 1.53 -16.48 9.96
N ILE A 189 1.40 -15.61 8.95
CA ILE A 189 0.12 -14.97 8.60
C ILE A 189 -0.86 -16.00 8.06
N ALA A 190 -0.41 -16.89 7.15
CA ALA A 190 -1.26 -17.94 6.62
C ALA A 190 -1.77 -18.87 7.74
N ALA A 191 -0.93 -19.19 8.73
CA ALA A 191 -1.31 -19.96 9.90
C ALA A 191 -2.31 -19.24 10.81
N GLU A 192 -2.09 -17.96 11.11
CA GLU A 192 -3.01 -17.14 11.90
C GLU A 192 -4.40 -17.07 11.25
N LEU A 193 -4.45 -16.90 9.93
CA LEU A 193 -5.69 -16.83 9.15
C LEU A 193 -6.31 -18.20 8.85
N GLY A 194 -5.67 -19.31 9.22
CA GLY A 194 -6.15 -20.67 8.91
C GLY A 194 -6.12 -21.02 7.42
N ARG A 195 -5.33 -20.33 6.59
CA ARG A 195 -5.27 -20.50 5.13
C ARG A 195 -4.41 -21.70 4.73
N THR A 196 -4.92 -22.90 4.98
CA THR A 196 -4.21 -24.18 4.79
C THR A 196 -3.67 -24.38 3.37
N ASP A 197 -4.38 -23.90 2.34
CA ASP A 197 -3.93 -23.99 0.96
C ASP A 197 -2.72 -23.11 0.67
N ALA A 198 -2.70 -21.88 1.21
CA ALA A 198 -1.54 -21.00 1.12
C ALA A 198 -0.34 -21.58 1.90
N ILE A 199 -0.58 -22.23 3.04
CA ILE A 199 0.48 -22.92 3.82
C ILE A 199 1.10 -24.05 3.00
N ARG A 200 0.28 -24.95 2.43
CA ARG A 200 0.77 -26.02 1.54
C ARG A 200 1.60 -25.43 0.40
N TYR A 201 1.09 -24.37 -0.22
CA TYR A 201 1.75 -23.77 -1.36
C TYR A 201 3.11 -23.15 -1.00
N LEU A 202 3.17 -22.34 0.06
CA LEU A 202 4.41 -21.73 0.53
C LEU A 202 5.46 -22.79 0.94
N VAL A 203 5.04 -23.85 1.64
CA VAL A 203 5.97 -24.94 2.02
C VAL A 203 6.48 -25.70 0.80
N ASN A 204 5.63 -25.94 -0.22
CA ASN A 204 6.07 -26.52 -1.49
C ASN A 204 7.09 -25.62 -2.23
N LEU A 205 7.04 -24.31 -2.03
CA LEU A 205 8.05 -23.36 -2.53
C LEU A 205 9.32 -23.29 -1.66
N GLY A 206 9.40 -24.06 -0.57
CA GLY A 206 10.56 -24.11 0.32
C GLY A 206 10.52 -23.10 1.48
N ALA A 207 9.34 -22.62 1.86
CA ALA A 207 9.22 -21.73 3.01
C ALA A 207 9.62 -22.43 4.31
N ASP A 208 10.41 -21.74 5.14
CA ASP A 208 10.97 -22.28 6.37
C ASP A 208 9.96 -22.19 7.53
N THR A 209 9.53 -23.35 8.01
CA THR A 209 8.57 -23.47 9.12
C THR A 209 9.22 -23.28 10.50
N SER A 210 10.54 -23.21 10.57
CA SER A 210 11.32 -23.06 11.80
C SER A 210 11.58 -21.60 12.21
N VAL A 211 11.33 -20.64 11.30
CA VAL A 211 11.45 -19.20 11.60
C VAL A 211 10.54 -18.86 12.78
N LYS A 212 11.02 -18.00 13.66
CA LYS A 212 10.29 -17.55 14.85
C LYS A 212 9.80 -16.13 14.70
N ASP A 213 8.57 -15.88 15.13
CA ASP A 213 8.00 -14.54 15.22
C ASP A 213 8.57 -13.74 16.41
N ALA A 214 8.09 -12.50 16.60
CA ALA A 214 8.56 -11.62 17.67
C ALA A 214 8.31 -12.14 19.10
N ASN A 215 7.44 -13.14 19.26
CA ASN A 215 7.19 -13.81 20.54
C ASN A 215 7.99 -15.11 20.67
N GLY A 216 8.91 -15.40 19.74
CA GLY A 216 9.74 -16.59 19.75
C GLY A 216 9.01 -17.86 19.30
N ARG A 217 7.84 -17.73 18.67
CA ARG A 217 6.99 -18.85 18.25
C ARG A 217 7.26 -19.21 16.80
N THR A 218 7.39 -20.49 16.51
CA THR A 218 7.30 -21.05 15.16
C THR A 218 5.87 -20.97 14.63
N VAL A 219 5.70 -21.22 13.33
CA VAL A 219 4.38 -21.26 12.67
C VAL A 219 3.44 -22.26 13.35
N ALA A 220 3.94 -23.43 13.73
CA ALA A 220 3.14 -24.47 14.40
C ALA A 220 2.73 -24.08 15.82
N GLU A 221 3.64 -23.47 16.59
CA GLU A 221 3.36 -22.97 17.94
C GLU A 221 2.33 -21.84 17.92
N LEU A 222 2.43 -20.91 16.96
CA LEU A 222 1.43 -19.87 16.74
C LEU A 222 0.06 -20.48 16.41
N ALA A 223 0.00 -21.43 15.48
CA ALA A 223 -1.24 -22.11 15.10
C ALA A 223 -1.89 -22.83 16.30
N GLN A 224 -1.09 -23.49 17.13
CA GLN A 224 -1.57 -24.15 18.35
C GLN A 224 -2.14 -23.14 19.34
N GLN A 225 -1.46 -22.02 19.58
CA GLN A 225 -1.93 -20.97 20.48
C GLN A 225 -3.26 -20.36 20.01
N LEU A 226 -3.45 -20.21 18.70
CA LEU A 226 -4.67 -19.66 18.09
C LEU A 226 -5.77 -20.71 17.87
N ASN A 227 -5.57 -21.95 18.33
CA ASN A 227 -6.50 -23.08 18.11
C ASN A 227 -6.82 -23.35 16.63
N GLN A 228 -5.85 -23.12 15.73
CA GLN A 228 -5.96 -23.41 14.31
C GLN A 228 -5.69 -24.92 14.05
N THR A 229 -6.59 -25.77 14.53
CA THR A 229 -6.41 -27.25 14.58
C THR A 229 -6.02 -27.85 13.22
N GLU A 230 -6.64 -27.39 12.14
CA GLU A 230 -6.34 -27.90 10.80
C GLU A 230 -4.92 -27.53 10.34
N VAL A 231 -4.46 -26.32 10.69
CA VAL A 231 -3.08 -25.89 10.42
C VAL A 231 -2.08 -26.69 11.24
N VAL A 232 -2.36 -26.94 12.52
CA VAL A 232 -1.50 -27.77 13.38
C VAL A 232 -1.39 -29.18 12.81
N ARG A 233 -2.52 -29.77 12.39
CA ARG A 233 -2.55 -31.08 11.74
C ARG A 233 -1.71 -31.11 10.46
N LEU A 234 -1.87 -30.09 9.62
CA LEU A 234 -1.15 -29.94 8.36
C LEU A 234 0.37 -29.86 8.57
N LEU A 235 0.82 -29.03 9.51
CA LEU A 235 2.25 -28.85 9.81
C LEU A 235 2.84 -30.09 10.50
N GLY A 236 2.05 -30.80 11.31
CA GLY A 236 2.46 -32.02 11.99
C GLY A 236 2.56 -33.25 11.08
N SER A 237 1.84 -33.28 9.94
CA SER A 237 1.79 -34.45 9.06
C SER A 237 3.03 -34.70 8.19
N LYS A 238 4.12 -33.93 8.33
CA LYS A 238 5.22 -33.82 7.34
C LYS A 238 4.63 -33.51 5.96
N LEU A 239 4.52 -32.20 5.69
CA LEU A 239 4.22 -31.66 4.37
C LEU A 239 5.16 -32.23 3.29
#